data_AF-B1VJL2-F1
#
_entry.id   AF-B1VJL2-F1
#
_cell.length_a   1.000
_cell.length_b   1.000
_cell.length_c   1.000
_cell.angle_alpha   90.00
_cell.angle_beta   90.00
_cell.angle_gamma   90.00
#
_symmetry.space_group_name_H-M   'P 1'
#
loop_
_entity.id
_entity.type
_entity.pdbx_description
1 polymer ?
#
loop_
_entity_poly.entity_id
_entity_poly.type
_entity_poly.pdbx_seq_one_letter_code
_entity_poly.pdbx_strand_id
1 'polypeptide(L)'
;MKRRRRRITKTASSATSSGIRSGRSGSTAPAGFWPSTRSSSRRSASSSPVRSGPRAGPNGGLGGATCRSGPKPFRLSREHVTMAEYQNIFTQVQVQGPGDWGMDNENNMMEERAAGTGHFSILGWLGNAQLGPIYLGYTGVISVIAGAFAFLIIGLNMLAQVDWSLVQFLRQGFWLALEPPSPEYGLRIPPLKEGGWYMIASFFLLIAVWAWWARTYMLAVEHKMGKHIAWAFLSAIWLFMVLGFFRPILMGSWSEMVPYGIFPHLDWTTAFSIRYGNLYYNPFHALSIAFLYGSALLFAMHG
;
A
#
# COMPACT_ATOMS: atom_id res chain seq x y z
N MET A 1 -58.43 -22.82 -60.65
CA MET A 1 -57.43 -21.99 -61.35
C MET A 1 -56.09 -22.09 -60.60
N LYS A 2 -55.06 -22.68 -61.22
CA LYS A 2 -53.74 -22.97 -60.63
C LYS A 2 -52.90 -21.69 -60.42
N ARG A 3 -52.16 -21.58 -59.31
CA ARG A 3 -50.79 -20.98 -59.19
C ARG A 3 -50.31 -21.06 -57.73
N ARG A 4 -49.69 -22.18 -57.32
CA ARG A 4 -48.24 -22.41 -57.11
C ARG A 4 -47.52 -21.42 -56.16
N ARG A 5 -47.21 -21.95 -54.97
CA ARG A 5 -46.19 -21.50 -54.00
C ARG A 5 -44.81 -21.31 -54.66
N ARG A 6 -44.06 -20.28 -54.25
CA ARG A 6 -42.59 -20.29 -54.32
C ARG A 6 -41.98 -19.71 -53.04
N ARG A 7 -41.23 -20.58 -52.38
CA ARG A 7 -40.28 -20.39 -51.27
C ARG A 7 -39.02 -19.75 -51.87
N ILE A 8 -38.46 -18.72 -51.26
CA ILE A 8 -37.11 -18.21 -51.60
C ILE A 8 -36.18 -18.56 -50.44
N THR A 9 -35.28 -19.50 -50.72
CA THR A 9 -34.17 -19.92 -49.88
C THR A 9 -32.92 -19.10 -50.21
N LYS A 10 -32.12 -18.84 -49.17
CA LYS A 10 -30.73 -18.37 -49.24
C LYS A 10 -29.88 -19.30 -50.11
N THR A 11 -29.00 -18.74 -50.94
CA THR A 11 -27.78 -19.39 -51.44
C THR A 11 -26.70 -18.34 -51.66
N ALA A 12 -25.55 -18.60 -51.06
CA ALA A 12 -24.28 -17.93 -51.29
C ALA A 12 -23.73 -18.27 -52.68
N SER A 13 -22.95 -17.36 -53.25
CA SER A 13 -22.05 -17.65 -54.37
C SER A 13 -20.61 -17.24 -54.01
N SER A 14 -19.75 -18.25 -54.06
CA SER A 14 -18.33 -18.28 -54.46
C SER A 14 -18.05 -17.41 -55.69
N ALA A 15 -16.83 -17.06 -56.12
CA ALA A 15 -15.44 -17.08 -55.64
C ALA A 15 -14.62 -16.48 -56.79
N THR A 16 -13.54 -15.75 -56.55
CA THR A 16 -12.35 -15.85 -57.41
C THR A 16 -11.08 -15.45 -56.68
N SER A 17 -10.15 -16.39 -56.66
CA SER A 17 -8.77 -16.34 -56.20
C SER A 17 -7.85 -15.72 -57.25
N SER A 18 -6.86 -14.94 -56.82
CA SER A 18 -5.54 -14.91 -57.47
C SER A 18 -4.47 -14.95 -56.38
N GLY A 19 -3.70 -16.04 -56.38
CA GLY A 19 -2.55 -16.22 -55.52
C GLY A 19 -1.28 -15.74 -56.22
N ILE A 20 -0.33 -15.23 -55.43
CA ILE A 20 1.10 -15.33 -55.74
C ILE A 20 1.82 -15.81 -54.47
N ARG A 21 2.70 -16.77 -54.70
CA ARG A 21 3.43 -17.63 -53.76
C ARG A 21 4.69 -16.96 -53.18
N SER A 22 4.94 -17.27 -51.92
CA SER A 22 6.21 -17.66 -51.27
C SER A 22 7.52 -16.89 -51.49
N GLY A 23 8.12 -16.46 -50.39
CA GLY A 23 9.57 -16.27 -50.22
C GLY A 23 9.97 -16.08 -48.76
N ARG A 24 10.59 -17.09 -48.15
CA ARG A 24 11.19 -17.10 -46.80
C ARG A 24 12.59 -16.44 -46.85
N SER A 25 12.92 -15.55 -45.93
CA SER A 25 14.22 -15.50 -45.22
C SER A 25 14.29 -14.33 -44.23
N GLY A 26 15.03 -14.51 -43.12
CA GLY A 26 15.76 -13.42 -42.49
C GLY A 26 15.16 -12.81 -41.22
N SER A 27 15.67 -13.26 -40.08
CA SER A 27 15.66 -12.58 -38.78
C SER A 27 16.04 -11.10 -38.83
N THR A 28 15.43 -10.26 -37.98
CA THR A 28 16.10 -9.49 -36.91
C THR A 28 15.13 -8.54 -36.21
N ALA A 29 15.11 -8.59 -34.87
CA ALA A 29 14.45 -7.63 -34.00
C ALA A 29 15.33 -6.38 -33.81
N PRO A 30 14.78 -5.17 -33.58
CA PRO A 30 15.60 -4.03 -33.22
C PRO A 30 15.93 -4.09 -31.71
N ALA A 31 17.23 -4.21 -31.43
CA ALA A 31 17.82 -4.20 -30.11
C ALA A 31 17.76 -2.82 -29.44
N GLY A 32 17.72 -2.84 -28.11
CA GLY A 32 17.71 -1.67 -27.25
C GLY A 32 18.97 -0.80 -27.34
N PHE A 33 18.78 0.47 -27.00
CA PHE A 33 19.84 1.48 -26.91
C PHE A 33 20.18 1.71 -25.43
N TRP A 34 21.30 1.16 -24.99
CA TRP A 34 22.05 1.56 -23.79
C TRP A 34 23.50 1.79 -24.24
N PRO A 35 24.09 2.99 -24.11
CA PRO A 35 25.49 3.18 -24.39
C PRO A 35 26.32 2.73 -23.18
N SER A 36 27.15 1.72 -23.37
CA SER A 36 28.22 1.35 -22.44
C SER A 36 29.48 2.15 -22.76
N THR A 37 29.87 3.06 -21.86
CA THR A 37 31.18 3.73 -21.91
C THR A 37 32.13 3.06 -20.93
N ARG A 38 33.04 2.24 -21.44
CA ARG A 38 34.27 1.87 -20.73
C ARG A 38 35.24 3.05 -20.82
N SER A 39 35.45 3.76 -19.71
CA SER A 39 36.58 4.67 -19.55
C SER A 39 37.48 4.17 -18.42
N SER A 40 38.73 3.91 -18.77
CA SER A 40 39.85 3.60 -17.91
C SER A 40 40.10 4.70 -16.87
N SER A 41 40.07 4.37 -15.59
CA SER A 41 40.65 5.23 -14.53
C SER A 41 41.91 4.57 -13.98
N ARG A 42 43.04 5.16 -14.34
CA ARG A 42 44.35 4.94 -13.73
C ARG A 42 44.27 5.32 -12.25
N ARG A 43 44.74 4.43 -11.37
CA ARG A 43 44.97 4.75 -9.95
C ARG A 43 46.12 5.76 -9.86
N SER A 44 45.81 6.98 -9.41
CA SER A 44 46.80 7.92 -8.91
C SER A 44 47.13 7.56 -7.46
N ALA A 45 48.42 7.37 -7.21
CA ALA A 45 48.99 7.23 -5.88
C ALA A 45 48.86 8.56 -5.12
N SER A 46 48.45 8.50 -3.86
CA SER A 46 48.67 9.56 -2.89
C SER A 46 49.42 8.97 -1.69
N SER A 47 50.52 9.65 -1.39
CA SER A 47 51.58 9.34 -0.46
C SER A 47 51.17 9.57 1.00
N SER A 48 51.35 8.58 1.85
CA SER A 48 51.40 8.76 3.31
C SER A 48 52.77 9.29 3.74
N PRO A 49 52.87 10.29 4.62
CA PRO A 49 54.15 10.75 5.12
C PRO A 49 54.65 9.85 6.25
N VAL A 50 55.93 9.55 6.13
CA VAL A 50 56.85 8.88 7.06
C VAL A 50 56.76 9.49 8.47
N ARG A 51 56.65 8.65 9.49
CA ARG A 51 57.04 9.01 10.86
C ARG A 51 58.13 8.05 11.35
N SER A 52 59.29 8.65 11.58
CA SER A 52 60.51 8.10 12.14
C SER A 52 60.30 7.56 13.56
N GLY A 53 60.83 6.37 13.83
CA GLY A 53 61.05 5.90 15.20
C GLY A 53 62.42 6.38 15.74
N PRO A 54 62.67 6.30 17.05
CA PRO A 54 64.02 6.34 17.58
C PRO A 54 64.62 4.92 17.67
N ARG A 55 65.87 4.82 17.21
CA ARG A 55 66.77 3.67 17.37
C ARG A 55 67.20 3.52 18.83
N ALA A 56 67.28 2.27 19.31
CA ALA A 56 68.20 1.87 20.37
C ALA A 56 69.00 0.66 19.88
N GLY A 57 70.33 0.79 19.91
CA GLY A 57 71.30 -0.27 19.63
C GLY A 57 71.76 -0.98 20.90
N PRO A 58 72.92 -1.68 20.89
CA PRO A 58 72.97 -3.14 20.88
C PRO A 58 73.69 -3.73 22.10
N ASN A 59 73.43 -5.00 22.39
CA ASN A 59 74.29 -5.96 23.13
C ASN A 59 73.56 -7.31 23.00
N GLY A 60 74.11 -8.45 22.60
CA GLY A 60 75.48 -8.95 22.56
C GLY A 60 75.40 -10.40 23.05
N GLY A 61 75.90 -11.38 22.29
CA GLY A 61 76.22 -12.72 22.83
C GLY A 61 75.62 -13.94 22.13
N LEU A 62 76.46 -14.54 21.26
CA LEU A 62 76.83 -15.97 21.21
C LEU A 62 75.80 -17.06 20.82
N GLY A 63 76.23 -17.92 19.90
CA GLY A 63 75.79 -19.31 19.82
C GLY A 63 75.41 -19.78 18.42
N GLY A 64 76.36 -20.36 17.70
CA GLY A 64 76.13 -20.96 16.38
C GLY A 64 75.29 -22.24 16.46
N ALA A 65 74.35 -22.38 15.53
CA ALA A 65 73.87 -23.65 15.01
C ALA A 65 73.21 -23.41 13.65
N THR A 66 73.88 -23.86 12.59
CA THR A 66 73.31 -23.96 11.25
C THR A 66 72.23 -25.04 11.24
N CYS A 67 70.97 -24.65 11.38
CA CYS A 67 69.82 -25.53 11.16
C CYS A 67 69.14 -25.17 9.83
N ARG A 68 68.93 -26.22 9.04
CA ARG A 68 68.38 -26.27 7.68
C ARG A 68 67.12 -25.42 7.50
N SER A 69 67.01 -24.84 6.30
CA SER A 69 65.81 -24.27 5.72
C SER A 69 64.61 -25.22 5.84
N GLY A 70 63.74 -24.97 6.80
CA GLY A 70 62.36 -25.49 6.81
C GLY A 70 61.48 -24.61 5.92
N PRO A 71 60.41 -25.17 5.32
CA PRO A 71 59.46 -24.35 4.56
C PRO A 71 58.87 -23.29 5.48
N LYS A 72 58.88 -22.02 5.04
CA LYS A 72 58.22 -20.92 5.75
C LYS A 72 56.79 -21.36 6.07
N PRO A 73 56.28 -21.19 7.30
CA PRO A 73 54.88 -21.46 7.56
C PRO A 73 54.08 -20.60 6.58
N PHE A 74 53.26 -21.26 5.78
CA PHE A 74 52.31 -20.61 4.89
C PHE A 74 51.44 -19.73 5.78
N ARG A 75 51.73 -18.43 5.79
CA ARG A 75 50.90 -17.44 6.46
C ARG A 75 49.64 -17.40 5.63
N LEU A 76 48.64 -18.21 6.02
CA LEU A 76 47.26 -18.05 5.59
C LEU A 76 46.99 -16.55 5.70
N SER A 77 46.86 -15.89 4.55
CA SER A 77 46.25 -14.57 4.50
C SER A 77 44.98 -14.71 5.32
N ARG A 78 44.82 -13.90 6.37
CA ARG A 78 43.54 -13.80 7.07
C ARG A 78 42.50 -13.56 5.99
N GLU A 79 41.79 -14.61 5.59
CA GLU A 79 40.56 -14.44 4.85
C GLU A 79 39.71 -13.55 5.73
N HIS A 80 39.23 -12.46 5.16
CA HIS A 80 38.35 -11.54 5.84
C HIS A 80 37.03 -12.30 6.04
N VAL A 81 36.95 -13.08 7.12
CA VAL A 81 35.70 -13.70 7.54
C VAL A 81 34.79 -12.54 7.87
N THR A 82 33.93 -12.18 6.92
CA THR A 82 32.80 -11.28 7.16
C THR A 82 31.87 -12.02 8.10
N MET A 83 32.05 -11.82 9.40
CA MET A 83 31.09 -12.29 10.40
C MET A 83 29.82 -11.51 10.13
N ALA A 84 28.78 -12.20 9.64
CA ALA A 84 27.48 -11.57 9.45
C ALA A 84 26.95 -11.13 10.83
N GLU A 85 26.71 -9.84 10.99
CA GLU A 85 26.14 -9.29 12.21
C GLU A 85 24.62 -9.42 12.20
N TYR A 86 24.02 -9.53 13.38
CA TYR A 86 22.57 -9.58 13.51
C TYR A 86 21.95 -8.21 13.24
N GLN A 87 21.04 -8.15 12.27
CA GLN A 87 20.45 -6.90 11.76
C GLN A 87 19.19 -6.44 12.50
N ASN A 88 18.79 -7.14 13.56
CA ASN A 88 17.61 -6.82 14.37
C ASN A 88 16.28 -6.65 13.62
N ILE A 89 16.11 -7.37 12.50
CA ILE A 89 14.84 -7.40 11.75
C ILE A 89 13.84 -8.39 12.36
N PHE A 90 14.33 -9.51 12.91
CA PHE A 90 13.49 -10.53 13.54
C PHE A 90 14.03 -10.91 14.92
N THR A 91 13.20 -10.81 15.95
CA THR A 91 13.53 -11.14 17.34
C THR A 91 14.07 -12.57 17.45
N GLN A 92 15.33 -12.79 17.85
CA GLN A 92 15.91 -14.14 17.93
C GLN A 92 15.26 -15.03 18.99
N VAL A 93 14.90 -14.45 20.13
CA VAL A 93 14.32 -15.15 21.28
C VAL A 93 13.14 -14.33 21.80
N GLN A 94 11.95 -14.91 21.77
CA GLN A 94 10.75 -14.29 22.32
C GLN A 94 10.61 -14.63 23.81
N VAL A 95 10.25 -13.64 24.61
CA VAL A 95 9.92 -13.80 26.03
C VAL A 95 8.48 -13.40 26.28
N GLN A 96 7.78 -14.12 27.15
CA GLN A 96 6.38 -13.88 27.45
C GLN A 96 6.18 -13.71 28.96
N GLY A 97 5.57 -12.60 29.35
CA GLY A 97 5.06 -12.37 30.70
C GLY A 97 3.53 -12.53 30.78
N PRO A 98 2.94 -12.25 31.95
CA PRO A 98 1.49 -12.08 32.08
C PRO A 98 0.97 -10.98 31.13
N GLY A 99 -0.28 -11.08 30.69
CA GLY A 99 -0.88 -10.08 29.80
C GLY A 99 -0.91 -8.69 30.43
N ASP A 100 -0.42 -7.69 29.71
CA ASP A 100 -0.46 -6.30 30.12
C ASP A 100 -1.84 -5.69 29.82
N TRP A 101 -2.57 -5.34 30.86
CA TRP A 101 -3.90 -4.76 30.71
C TRP A 101 -3.86 -3.28 30.35
N GLY A 102 -2.69 -2.64 30.38
CA GLY A 102 -2.48 -1.23 30.11
C GLY A 102 -2.73 -0.33 31.31
N MET A 103 -2.34 0.93 31.21
CA MET A 103 -2.49 1.93 32.29
C MET A 103 -3.96 2.24 32.54
N ASP A 104 -4.40 2.21 33.80
CA ASP A 104 -5.72 2.70 34.19
C ASP A 104 -5.67 4.20 34.51
N ASN A 105 -6.81 4.87 34.42
CA ASN A 105 -6.94 6.28 34.81
C ASN A 105 -8.03 6.48 35.87
N GLU A 106 -8.18 7.72 36.31
CA GLU A 106 -9.18 8.13 37.31
C GLU A 106 -10.65 7.86 36.88
N ASN A 107 -10.90 7.54 35.60
CA ASN A 107 -12.23 7.28 35.05
C ASN A 107 -12.53 5.77 34.86
N ASN A 108 -11.75 4.87 35.47
CA ASN A 108 -11.91 3.41 35.33
C ASN A 108 -11.95 2.94 33.86
N MET A 109 -11.04 3.43 33.01
CA MET A 109 -10.92 2.98 31.61
C MET A 109 -10.79 1.45 31.48
N MET A 110 -10.29 0.78 32.52
CA MET A 110 -10.23 -0.68 32.59
C MET A 110 -11.61 -1.36 32.45
N GLU A 111 -12.68 -0.73 32.92
CA GLU A 111 -14.04 -1.29 32.87
C GLU A 111 -14.62 -1.27 31.44
N GLU A 112 -14.21 -0.29 30.64
CA GLU A 112 -14.62 -0.14 29.23
C GLU A 112 -13.66 -0.82 28.24
N ARG A 113 -12.62 -1.50 28.74
CA ARG A 113 -11.75 -2.37 27.93
C ARG A 113 -12.47 -3.69 27.65
N ALA A 114 -12.92 -3.82 26.41
CA ALA A 114 -13.46 -5.05 25.88
C ALA A 114 -12.35 -6.02 25.44
N ALA A 115 -12.64 -7.31 25.58
CA ALA A 115 -11.80 -8.46 25.22
C ALA A 115 -10.57 -8.71 26.12
N GLY A 116 -10.30 -9.99 26.40
CA GLY A 116 -9.11 -10.42 27.15
C GLY A 116 -7.82 -10.31 26.33
N THR A 117 -6.68 -10.42 27.00
CA THR A 117 -5.36 -10.42 26.36
C THR A 117 -5.09 -11.77 25.69
N GLY A 118 -4.90 -11.78 24.37
CA GLY A 118 -4.42 -12.94 23.61
C GLY A 118 -2.92 -12.84 23.33
N HIS A 119 -2.28 -13.97 23.03
CA HIS A 119 -0.88 -13.99 22.60
C HIS A 119 -0.76 -14.73 21.26
N PHE A 120 -0.03 -14.12 20.32
CA PHE A 120 0.20 -14.68 19.00
C PHE A 120 1.69 -14.57 18.62
N SER A 121 2.41 -15.69 18.77
CA SER A 121 3.86 -15.78 18.64
C SER A 121 4.40 -15.37 17.26
N ILE A 122 3.58 -15.46 16.20
CA ILE A 122 4.00 -15.05 14.86
C ILE A 122 4.23 -13.53 14.80
N LEU A 123 3.42 -12.73 15.50
CA LEU A 123 3.64 -11.28 15.59
C LEU A 123 4.85 -10.92 16.46
N GLY A 124 5.20 -11.79 17.42
CA GLY A 124 6.37 -11.64 18.28
C GLY A 124 7.72 -11.64 17.56
N TRP A 125 7.78 -12.17 16.33
CA TRP A 125 8.99 -12.12 15.52
C TRP A 125 9.28 -10.70 14.99
N LEU A 126 8.25 -9.87 14.82
CA LEU A 126 8.36 -8.50 14.28
C LEU A 126 8.12 -7.41 15.33
N GLY A 127 7.51 -7.73 16.47
CA GLY A 127 7.18 -6.75 17.51
C GLY A 127 6.49 -7.38 18.71
N ASN A 128 5.45 -6.72 19.25
CA ASN A 128 4.69 -7.23 20.38
C ASN A 128 3.74 -8.36 19.95
N ALA A 129 3.79 -9.48 20.68
CA ALA A 129 2.95 -10.66 20.44
C ALA A 129 1.57 -10.60 21.13
N GLN A 130 1.34 -9.63 22.01
CA GLN A 130 0.06 -9.48 22.71
C GLN A 130 -1.00 -8.83 21.82
N LEU A 131 -2.19 -9.41 21.80
CA LEU A 131 -3.38 -8.87 21.16
C LEU A 131 -4.39 -8.43 22.22
N GLY A 132 -4.86 -7.19 22.12
CA GLY A 132 -5.77 -6.59 23.10
C GLY A 132 -5.09 -6.21 24.43
N PRO A 133 -5.85 -5.68 25.39
CA PRO A 133 -7.30 -5.41 25.33
C PRO A 133 -7.64 -4.20 24.45
N ILE A 134 -8.89 -4.09 23.99
CA ILE A 134 -9.35 -2.93 23.19
C ILE A 134 -10.36 -2.12 24.00
N TYR A 135 -10.07 -0.84 24.22
CA TYR A 135 -11.04 0.08 24.81
C TYR A 135 -12.23 0.26 23.85
N LEU A 136 -13.47 0.11 24.29
CA LEU A 136 -14.64 0.22 23.42
C LEU A 136 -15.76 1.09 24.05
N GLY A 137 -15.48 2.38 24.25
CA GLY A 137 -16.51 3.35 24.63
C GLY A 137 -17.57 3.60 23.53
N TYR A 138 -18.58 4.41 23.86
CA TYR A 138 -19.74 4.67 22.98
C TYR A 138 -19.37 5.14 21.57
N THR A 139 -18.36 6.00 21.42
CA THR A 139 -17.87 6.49 20.12
C THR A 139 -17.28 5.37 19.26
N GLY A 140 -16.59 4.41 19.89
CA GLY A 140 -16.06 3.21 19.23
C GLY A 140 -17.17 2.28 18.77
N VAL A 141 -18.16 2.02 19.63
CA VAL A 141 -19.31 1.17 19.29
C VAL A 141 -20.11 1.75 18.12
N ILE A 142 -20.46 3.04 18.18
CA ILE A 142 -21.16 3.74 17.09
C ILE A 142 -20.36 3.65 15.79
N SER A 143 -19.05 3.88 15.86
CA SER A 143 -18.18 3.82 14.68
C SER A 143 -18.16 2.44 14.02
N VAL A 144 -17.98 1.38 14.82
CA VAL A 144 -17.93 0.00 14.31
C VAL A 144 -19.28 -0.42 13.73
N ILE A 145 -20.39 -0.11 14.41
CA ILE A 145 -21.73 -0.45 13.92
C ILE A 145 -22.04 0.29 12.61
N ALA A 146 -21.79 1.60 12.55
CA ALA A 146 -22.01 2.39 11.34
C ALA A 146 -21.11 1.92 10.19
N GLY A 147 -19.84 1.64 10.47
CA GLY A 147 -18.90 1.10 9.48
C GLY A 147 -19.33 -0.27 8.96
N ALA A 148 -19.84 -1.15 9.84
CA ALA A 148 -20.39 -2.44 9.46
C ALA A 148 -21.63 -2.29 8.57
N PHE A 149 -22.55 -1.37 8.87
CA PHE A 149 -23.68 -1.07 7.99
C PHE A 149 -23.23 -0.57 6.62
N ALA A 150 -22.28 0.37 6.55
CA ALA A 150 -21.75 0.85 5.28
C ALA A 150 -21.13 -0.29 4.46
N PHE A 151 -20.29 -1.13 5.09
CA PHE A 151 -19.68 -2.29 4.46
C PHE A 151 -20.71 -3.30 3.95
N LEU A 152 -21.72 -3.63 4.76
CA LEU A 152 -22.77 -4.57 4.39
C LEU A 152 -23.63 -4.04 3.25
N ILE A 153 -24.01 -2.75 3.26
CA ILE A 153 -24.79 -2.15 2.17
C ILE A 153 -24.02 -2.24 0.85
N ILE A 154 -22.72 -1.90 0.85
CA ILE A 154 -21.86 -2.00 -0.33
C ILE A 154 -21.78 -3.46 -0.79
N GLY A 155 -21.46 -4.39 0.11
CA GLY A 155 -21.31 -5.81 -0.22
C GLY A 155 -22.61 -6.47 -0.71
N LEU A 156 -23.75 -6.16 -0.10
CA LEU A 156 -25.06 -6.67 -0.53
C LEU A 156 -25.48 -6.11 -1.89
N ASN A 157 -25.18 -4.84 -2.17
CA ASN A 157 -25.45 -4.27 -3.50
C ASN A 157 -24.56 -4.90 -4.57
N MET A 158 -23.28 -5.14 -4.29
CA MET A 158 -22.39 -5.86 -5.20
C MET A 158 -22.87 -7.30 -5.42
N LEU A 159 -23.35 -7.99 -4.38
CA LEU A 159 -23.89 -9.35 -4.51
C LEU A 159 -25.21 -9.38 -5.32
N ALA A 160 -26.05 -8.36 -5.16
CA ALA A 160 -27.27 -8.21 -5.93
C ALA A 160 -27.01 -7.97 -7.43
N GLN A 161 -25.89 -7.33 -7.80
CA GLN A 161 -25.48 -7.13 -9.21
C GLN A 161 -25.14 -8.44 -9.94
N VAL A 162 -24.81 -9.50 -9.20
CA VAL A 162 -24.45 -10.82 -9.75
C VAL A 162 -25.50 -11.89 -9.41
N ASP A 163 -26.76 -11.47 -9.28
CA ASP A 163 -27.92 -12.34 -9.01
C ASP A 163 -27.73 -13.27 -7.80
N TRP A 164 -27.08 -12.77 -6.73
CA TRP A 164 -26.80 -13.53 -5.50
C TRP A 164 -25.90 -14.75 -5.68
N SER A 165 -25.17 -14.84 -6.80
CA SER A 165 -24.21 -15.91 -7.06
C SER A 165 -22.86 -15.60 -6.39
N LEU A 166 -22.54 -16.33 -5.32
CA LEU A 166 -21.25 -16.21 -4.63
C LEU A 166 -20.05 -16.49 -5.54
N VAL A 167 -20.19 -17.40 -6.51
CA VAL A 167 -19.13 -17.73 -7.46
C VAL A 167 -18.84 -16.54 -8.37
N GLN A 168 -19.87 -15.86 -8.86
CA GLN A 168 -19.71 -14.67 -9.68
C GLN A 168 -19.19 -13.49 -8.86
N PHE A 169 -19.65 -13.34 -7.63
CA PHE A 169 -19.17 -12.31 -6.70
C PHE A 169 -17.66 -12.42 -6.47
N LEU A 170 -17.14 -13.63 -6.22
CA LEU A 170 -15.69 -13.83 -6.04
C LEU A 170 -14.91 -13.65 -7.35
N ARG A 171 -15.47 -14.09 -8.48
CA ARG A 171 -14.83 -13.95 -9.80
C ARG A 171 -14.74 -12.51 -10.27
N GLN A 172 -15.80 -11.74 -10.05
CA GLN A 172 -15.96 -10.37 -10.56
C GLN A 172 -15.79 -9.31 -9.47
N GLY A 173 -15.47 -9.69 -8.22
CA GLY A 173 -15.50 -8.80 -7.06
C GLY A 173 -14.72 -7.50 -7.21
N PHE A 174 -13.62 -7.51 -7.96
CA PHE A 174 -12.85 -6.29 -8.23
C PHE A 174 -13.49 -5.32 -9.23
N TRP A 175 -14.39 -5.81 -10.10
CA TRP A 175 -15.12 -5.00 -11.08
C TRP A 175 -16.48 -4.52 -10.57
N LEU A 176 -17.02 -5.14 -9.52
CA LEU A 176 -18.29 -4.71 -8.93
C LEU A 176 -18.12 -3.36 -8.23
N ALA A 177 -19.17 -2.54 -8.29
CA ALA A 177 -19.19 -1.25 -7.60
C ALA A 177 -20.59 -0.82 -7.20
N LEU A 178 -20.67 -0.13 -6.08
CA LEU A 178 -21.82 0.71 -5.76
C LEU A 178 -21.55 2.11 -6.32
N GLU A 179 -22.23 2.45 -7.41
CA GLU A 179 -22.07 3.71 -8.13
C GLU A 179 -22.82 4.87 -7.47
N PRO A 180 -22.31 6.11 -7.59
CA PRO A 180 -23.02 7.30 -7.13
C PRO A 180 -24.28 7.58 -7.98
N PRO A 181 -25.18 8.45 -7.51
CA PRO A 181 -26.39 8.82 -8.23
C PRO A 181 -26.09 9.45 -9.59
N SER A 182 -27.00 9.30 -10.56
CA SER A 182 -26.85 9.92 -11.88
C SER A 182 -26.88 11.46 -11.79
N PRO A 183 -26.27 12.18 -12.76
CA PRO A 183 -26.25 13.65 -12.75
C PRO A 183 -27.64 14.31 -12.78
N GLU A 184 -28.67 13.61 -13.26
CA GLU A 184 -30.05 14.10 -13.35
C GLU A 184 -30.64 14.45 -11.98
N TYR A 185 -30.17 13.77 -10.93
CA TYR A 185 -30.60 14.01 -9.56
C TYR A 185 -29.93 15.22 -8.92
N GLY A 186 -28.82 15.72 -9.48
CA GLY A 186 -28.05 16.82 -8.88
C GLY A 186 -27.69 16.52 -7.43
N LEU A 187 -28.17 17.36 -6.50
CA LEU A 187 -28.01 17.17 -5.05
C LEU A 187 -29.23 16.57 -4.33
N ARG A 188 -30.26 16.14 -5.08
CA ARG A 188 -31.46 15.54 -4.49
C ARG A 188 -31.19 14.10 -4.04
N ILE A 189 -32.01 13.62 -3.11
CA ILE A 189 -31.98 12.22 -2.69
C ILE A 189 -32.64 11.37 -3.79
N PRO A 190 -31.89 10.44 -4.44
CA PRO A 190 -32.41 9.62 -5.53
C PRO A 190 -33.20 8.40 -5.02
N PRO A 191 -33.93 7.69 -5.90
CA PRO A 191 -34.51 6.39 -5.61
C PRO A 191 -33.46 5.36 -5.19
N LEU A 192 -33.85 4.35 -4.41
CA LEU A 192 -32.93 3.33 -3.87
C LEU A 192 -32.08 2.64 -4.95
N LYS A 193 -32.70 2.26 -6.07
CA LYS A 193 -32.02 1.54 -7.17
C LYS A 193 -31.11 2.42 -8.02
N GLU A 194 -31.22 3.75 -7.93
CA GLU A 194 -30.53 4.70 -8.81
C GLU A 194 -29.52 5.56 -8.04
N GLY A 195 -28.89 4.97 -7.01
CA GLY A 195 -27.89 5.63 -6.16
C GLY A 195 -28.37 5.94 -4.74
N GLY A 196 -29.61 5.60 -4.37
CA GLY A 196 -30.08 5.80 -2.99
C GLY A 196 -29.32 4.92 -1.99
N TRP A 197 -29.00 3.67 -2.36
CA TRP A 197 -28.14 2.81 -1.54
C TRP A 197 -26.73 3.38 -1.33
N TYR A 198 -26.19 4.04 -2.35
CA TYR A 198 -24.91 4.73 -2.26
C TYR A 198 -24.95 5.85 -1.22
N MET A 199 -25.97 6.71 -1.27
CA MET A 199 -26.13 7.80 -0.29
C MET A 199 -26.26 7.28 1.14
N ILE A 200 -26.99 6.19 1.34
CA ILE A 200 -27.15 5.57 2.67
C ILE A 200 -25.82 4.98 3.15
N ALA A 201 -25.09 4.27 2.27
CA ALA A 201 -23.77 3.74 2.60
C ALA A 201 -22.78 4.86 2.95
N SER A 202 -22.75 5.95 2.16
CA SER A 202 -21.91 7.11 2.41
C SER A 202 -22.26 7.81 3.73
N PHE A 203 -23.54 7.91 4.08
CA PHE A 203 -23.97 8.48 5.36
C PHE A 203 -23.46 7.66 6.56
N PHE A 204 -23.61 6.34 6.52
CA PHE A 204 -23.10 5.47 7.58
C PHE A 204 -21.57 5.49 7.64
N LEU A 205 -20.88 5.52 6.48
CA LEU A 205 -19.43 5.66 6.43
C LEU A 205 -18.96 6.99 7.04
N LEU A 206 -19.67 8.09 6.76
CA LEU A 206 -19.37 9.41 7.32
C LEU A 206 -19.47 9.39 8.85
N ILE A 207 -20.55 8.83 9.40
CA ILE A 207 -20.70 8.64 10.85
C ILE A 207 -19.56 7.79 11.41
N ALA A 208 -19.23 6.68 10.74
CA ALA A 208 -18.17 5.78 11.19
C ALA A 208 -16.83 6.49 11.32
N VAL A 209 -16.44 7.28 10.31
CA VAL A 209 -15.16 8.00 10.28
C VAL A 209 -15.12 9.11 11.34
N TRP A 210 -16.17 9.93 11.46
CA TRP A 210 -16.20 11.00 12.46
C TRP A 210 -16.29 10.49 13.90
N ALA A 211 -17.04 9.40 14.14
CA ALA A 211 -17.08 8.74 15.43
C ALA A 211 -15.71 8.12 15.78
N TRP A 212 -14.98 7.59 14.80
CA TRP A 212 -13.62 7.10 15.00
C TRP A 212 -12.63 8.23 15.30
N TRP A 213 -12.80 9.39 14.68
CA TRP A 213 -12.01 10.58 15.01
C TRP A 213 -12.27 11.05 16.44
N ALA A 214 -13.53 11.10 16.86
CA ALA A 214 -13.89 11.43 18.23
C ALA A 214 -13.27 10.45 19.22
N ARG A 215 -13.27 9.14 18.89
CA ARG A 215 -12.59 8.10 19.67
C ARG A 215 -11.10 8.35 19.81
N THR A 216 -10.37 8.68 18.74
CA THR A 216 -8.92 8.93 18.84
C THR A 216 -8.60 10.18 19.67
N TYR A 217 -9.46 11.20 19.61
CA TYR A 217 -9.35 12.39 20.44
C TYR A 217 -9.61 12.09 21.93
N MET A 218 -10.70 11.40 22.24
CA MET A 218 -11.09 11.06 23.62
C MET A 218 -10.05 10.18 24.31
N LEU A 219 -9.55 9.15 23.62
CA LEU A 219 -8.46 8.30 24.13
C LEU A 219 -7.21 9.11 24.51
N ALA A 220 -6.83 10.09 23.69
CA ALA A 220 -5.69 10.95 24.01
C ALA A 220 -5.96 11.86 25.22
N VAL A 221 -7.20 12.30 25.43
CA VAL A 221 -7.60 13.09 26.61
C VAL A 221 -7.56 12.24 27.87
N GLU A 222 -8.12 11.04 27.81
CA GLU A 222 -8.20 10.10 28.94
C GLU A 222 -6.82 9.62 29.41
N HIS A 223 -5.87 9.46 28.48
CA HIS A 223 -4.47 9.16 28.79
C HIS A 223 -3.64 10.41 29.10
N LYS A 224 -4.24 11.61 29.17
CA LYS A 224 -3.57 12.90 29.40
C LYS A 224 -2.41 13.16 28.41
N MET A 225 -2.54 12.65 27.18
CA MET A 225 -1.55 12.76 26.11
C MET A 225 -1.80 13.97 25.19
N GLY A 226 -0.80 14.30 24.36
CA GLY A 226 -0.95 15.25 23.27
C GLY A 226 -1.83 14.70 22.14
N LYS A 227 -2.60 15.57 21.48
CA LYS A 227 -3.65 15.19 20.51
C LYS A 227 -3.13 15.08 19.06
N HIS A 228 -1.82 14.83 18.91
CA HIS A 228 -1.12 14.83 17.62
C HIS A 228 -1.74 13.84 16.61
N ILE A 229 -2.12 12.63 17.08
CA ILE A 229 -2.73 11.60 16.24
C ILE A 229 -4.11 12.06 15.73
N ALA A 230 -4.93 12.68 16.58
CA ALA A 230 -6.25 13.17 16.17
C ALA A 230 -6.14 14.28 15.11
N TRP A 231 -5.15 15.17 15.22
CA TRP A 231 -4.90 16.21 14.22
C TRP A 231 -4.33 15.66 12.90
N ALA A 232 -3.40 14.70 12.98
CA ALA A 232 -2.90 14.01 11.80
C ALA A 232 -4.03 13.26 11.06
N PHE A 233 -4.90 12.57 11.82
CA PHE A 233 -6.05 11.88 11.24
C PHE A 233 -7.06 12.84 10.61
N LEU A 234 -7.27 14.03 11.21
CA LEU A 234 -8.13 15.06 10.64
C LEU A 234 -7.65 15.52 9.25
N SER A 235 -6.34 15.56 9.01
CA SER A 235 -5.78 15.86 7.68
C SER A 235 -6.13 14.78 6.64
N ALA A 236 -6.25 13.51 7.03
CA ALA A 236 -6.71 12.45 6.13
C ALA A 236 -8.23 12.54 5.89
N ILE A 237 -9.00 12.84 6.94
CA ILE A 237 -10.45 13.09 6.84
C ILE A 237 -10.72 14.26 5.90
N TRP A 238 -9.88 15.29 5.90
CA TRP A 238 -10.00 16.42 4.97
C TRP A 238 -10.02 15.97 3.50
N LEU A 239 -9.05 15.14 3.06
CA LEU A 239 -9.04 14.63 1.69
C LEU A 239 -10.29 13.79 1.39
N PHE A 240 -10.67 12.92 2.32
CA PHE A 240 -11.90 12.11 2.21
C PHE A 240 -13.16 12.98 2.04
N MET A 241 -13.30 14.03 2.85
CA MET A 241 -14.42 14.98 2.77
C MET A 241 -14.39 15.82 1.50
N VAL A 242 -13.21 16.21 1.00
CA VAL A 242 -13.10 16.93 -0.26
C VAL A 242 -13.60 16.08 -1.42
N LEU A 243 -13.19 14.81 -1.50
CA LEU A 243 -13.56 13.91 -2.60
C LEU A 243 -15.04 13.51 -2.55
N GLY A 244 -15.56 13.17 -1.37
CA GLY A 244 -16.89 12.61 -1.20
C GLY A 244 -17.99 13.60 -0.80
N PHE A 245 -17.67 14.82 -0.37
CA PHE A 245 -18.68 15.72 0.19
C PHE A 245 -18.57 17.15 -0.33
N PHE A 246 -17.47 17.86 -0.03
CA PHE A 246 -17.35 19.28 -0.37
C PHE A 246 -17.32 19.53 -1.88
N ARG A 247 -16.48 18.80 -2.63
CA ARG A 247 -16.41 18.98 -4.08
C ARG A 247 -17.73 18.63 -4.78
N PRO A 248 -18.40 17.49 -4.52
CA PRO A 248 -19.71 17.19 -5.10
C PRO A 248 -20.75 18.29 -4.85
N ILE A 249 -20.80 18.84 -3.63
CA ILE A 249 -21.70 19.95 -3.28
C ILE A 249 -21.37 21.20 -4.11
N LEU A 250 -20.09 21.58 -4.22
CA LEU A 250 -19.65 22.74 -5.00
C LEU A 250 -19.87 22.56 -6.51
N MET A 251 -19.81 21.33 -7.01
CA MET A 251 -20.11 20.98 -8.40
C MET A 251 -21.62 20.85 -8.67
N GLY A 252 -22.45 20.84 -7.62
CA GLY A 252 -23.91 20.75 -7.73
C GLY A 252 -24.45 19.36 -8.08
N SER A 253 -23.65 18.30 -7.95
CA SER A 253 -24.07 16.93 -8.30
C SER A 253 -23.37 15.85 -7.46
N TRP A 254 -24.15 14.90 -6.94
CA TRP A 254 -23.63 13.70 -6.27
C TRP A 254 -22.91 12.74 -7.23
N SER A 255 -23.16 12.84 -8.54
CA SER A 255 -22.48 12.02 -9.56
C SER A 255 -20.96 12.22 -9.60
N GLU A 256 -20.47 13.31 -9.01
CA GLU A 256 -19.05 13.65 -8.94
C GLU A 256 -18.32 12.93 -7.80
N MET A 257 -19.03 12.20 -6.93
CA MET A 257 -18.46 11.39 -5.86
C MET A 257 -17.71 10.16 -6.40
N VAL A 258 -16.91 9.54 -5.53
CA VAL A 258 -16.11 8.35 -5.87
C VAL A 258 -16.96 7.08 -5.70
N PRO A 259 -17.04 6.18 -6.69
CA PRO A 259 -17.77 4.92 -6.55
C PRO A 259 -17.10 3.98 -5.55
N TYR A 260 -17.89 3.15 -4.86
CA TYR A 260 -17.35 2.12 -3.97
C TYR A 260 -17.11 0.82 -4.73
N GLY A 261 -15.89 0.61 -5.21
CA GLY A 261 -15.44 -0.61 -5.88
C GLY A 261 -13.94 -0.56 -6.17
N ILE A 262 -13.29 -1.71 -6.35
CA ILE A 262 -11.82 -1.76 -6.48
C ILE A 262 -11.33 -1.17 -7.80
N PHE A 263 -11.76 -1.68 -8.96
CA PHE A 263 -11.39 -1.05 -10.23
C PHE A 263 -12.18 0.23 -10.51
N PRO A 264 -13.49 0.32 -10.19
CA PRO A 264 -14.26 1.53 -10.47
C PRO A 264 -13.73 2.80 -9.80
N HIS A 265 -13.15 2.75 -8.58
CA HIS A 265 -12.52 3.95 -8.00
C HIS A 265 -11.19 4.33 -8.67
N LEU A 266 -10.46 3.37 -9.26
CA LEU A 266 -9.25 3.63 -10.04
C LEU A 266 -9.62 4.26 -11.39
N ASP A 267 -10.68 3.77 -12.03
CA ASP A 267 -11.23 4.34 -13.25
C ASP A 267 -11.70 5.77 -13.00
N TRP A 268 -12.39 6.03 -11.88
CA TRP A 268 -12.75 7.38 -11.42
C TRP A 268 -11.53 8.28 -11.27
N THR A 269 -10.46 7.79 -10.63
CA THR A 269 -9.22 8.58 -10.41
C THR A 269 -8.56 8.96 -11.75
N THR A 270 -8.54 8.03 -12.70
CA THR A 270 -8.02 8.26 -14.04
C THR A 270 -8.91 9.24 -14.81
N ALA A 271 -10.22 9.03 -14.79
CA ALA A 271 -11.20 9.89 -15.44
C ALA A 271 -11.17 11.31 -14.87
N PHE A 272 -10.97 11.46 -13.55
CA PHE A 272 -10.80 12.75 -12.89
C PHE A 272 -9.59 13.51 -13.46
N SER A 273 -8.44 12.84 -13.62
CA SER A 273 -7.26 13.46 -14.23
C SER A 273 -7.50 13.89 -15.68
N ILE A 274 -8.15 13.04 -16.47
CA ILE A 274 -8.45 13.33 -17.88
C ILE A 274 -9.43 14.51 -17.99
N ARG A 275 -10.51 14.52 -17.19
CA ARG A 275 -11.55 15.56 -17.21
C ARG A 275 -11.01 16.94 -16.87
N TYR A 276 -10.03 17.03 -15.97
CA TYR A 276 -9.43 18.29 -15.54
C TYR A 276 -8.10 18.62 -16.24
N GLY A 277 -7.80 17.98 -17.38
CA GLY A 277 -6.67 18.38 -18.22
C GLY A 277 -5.30 18.00 -17.65
N ASN A 278 -5.20 16.78 -17.11
CA ASN A 278 -4.00 16.16 -16.53
C ASN A 278 -3.55 16.78 -15.19
N LEU A 279 -3.76 16.02 -14.11
CA LEU A 279 -3.41 16.42 -12.75
C LEU A 279 -1.91 16.64 -12.49
N TYR A 280 -1.01 16.19 -13.36
CA TYR A 280 0.42 16.50 -13.19
C TYR A 280 0.71 18.00 -13.24
N TYR A 281 -0.15 18.80 -13.86
CA TYR A 281 -0.01 20.26 -13.89
C TYR A 281 -0.71 20.97 -12.72
N ASN A 282 -1.39 20.24 -11.83
CA ASN A 282 -1.93 20.82 -10.61
C ASN A 282 -0.81 20.94 -9.55
N PRO A 283 -0.45 22.15 -9.09
CA PRO A 283 0.66 22.34 -8.15
C PRO A 283 0.43 21.66 -6.80
N PHE A 284 -0.81 21.57 -6.32
CA PHE A 284 -1.13 20.88 -5.07
C PHE A 284 -1.02 19.36 -5.20
N HIS A 285 -1.31 18.81 -6.37
CA HIS A 285 -1.09 17.39 -6.65
C HIS A 285 0.41 17.07 -6.66
N ALA A 286 1.23 17.92 -7.30
CA ALA A 286 2.69 17.77 -7.27
C ALA A 286 3.27 17.86 -5.85
N LEU A 287 2.78 18.79 -5.03
CA LEU A 287 3.16 18.86 -3.61
C LEU A 287 2.76 17.60 -2.83
N SER A 288 1.54 17.08 -3.06
CA SER A 288 1.10 15.83 -2.43
C SER A 288 2.02 14.65 -2.78
N ILE A 289 2.50 14.56 -4.03
CA ILE A 289 3.47 13.55 -4.45
C ILE A 289 4.81 13.76 -3.72
N ALA A 290 5.29 15.00 -3.62
CA ALA A 290 6.53 15.30 -2.90
C ALA A 290 6.44 14.88 -1.42
N PHE A 291 5.31 15.12 -0.73
CA PHE A 291 5.11 14.67 0.65
C PHE A 291 4.94 13.16 0.77
N LEU A 292 4.31 12.50 -0.21
CA LEU A 292 4.20 11.04 -0.23
C LEU A 292 5.57 10.38 -0.35
N TYR A 293 6.40 10.84 -1.29
CA TYR A 293 7.78 10.36 -1.46
C TYR A 293 8.66 10.74 -0.26
N GLY A 294 8.51 11.96 0.24
CA GLY A 294 9.18 12.44 1.44
C GLY A 294 8.84 11.59 2.68
N SER A 295 7.60 11.13 2.81
CA SER A 295 7.18 10.26 3.92
C SER A 295 7.89 8.91 3.87
N ALA A 296 7.95 8.28 2.70
CA ALA A 296 8.68 7.02 2.52
C ALA A 296 10.19 7.20 2.77
N LEU A 297 10.78 8.27 2.25
CA LEU A 297 12.20 8.60 2.45
C LEU A 297 12.52 8.82 3.92
N LEU A 298 11.77 9.68 4.60
CA LEU A 298 12.01 10.00 6.01
C LEU A 298 11.78 8.78 6.90
N PHE A 299 10.79 7.94 6.60
CA PHE A 299 10.58 6.74 7.39
C PHE A 299 11.68 5.70 7.17
N ALA A 300 12.20 5.57 5.95
CA ALA A 300 13.36 4.73 5.65
C ALA A 300 14.68 5.25 6.23
N MET A 301 14.83 6.57 6.43
CA MET A 301 15.98 7.16 7.11
C MET A 301 15.91 7.02 8.63
N HIS A 302 14.69 6.96 9.18
CA HIS A 302 14.47 6.90 10.62
C HIS A 302 14.41 5.48 11.17
N GLY A 303 13.73 4.57 10.46
CA GLY A 303 13.57 3.17 10.84
C GLY A 303 14.85 2.35 10.68
#